data_AF-A0A1F8X3Y7-F1
#
_entry.id   AF-A0A1F8X3Y7-F1
#
_cell.length_a   1.000
_cell.length_b   1.000
_cell.length_c   1.000
_cell.angle_alpha   90.00
_cell.angle_beta   90.00
_cell.angle_gamma   90.00
#
_symmetry.space_group_name_H-M   'P 1'
#
loop_
_entity.id
_entity.type
_entity.pdbx_description
1 polymer ?
#
loop_
_entity_poly.entity_id
_entity_poly.type
_entity_poly.pdbx_seq_one_letter_code
_entity_poly.pdbx_strand_id
1 'polypeptide(L)'
;MTRMNWKKNLAEAISEAAGGTRLPLLVFTSPGCEGSQKVLQEVLTDEKCVAAIERETVPVSIDITKDTEMAMKYRVDWTPSFVVCDEEGNALERWEGYLPAEDFIPQLLLSKGLSAFHMQRFDEAEREFEMIVDDHPASELVPEAEYYLGAAAFKLTGETDKLSEVCRQLVMTHPESPWTKRCSIWGRNANYLKPFVGYNGGGSAGSGAY
;
A
#
# COMPACT_ATOMS: atom_id res chain seq x y z
N MET A 1 22.14 0.06 -16.08
CA MET A 1 20.90 -0.39 -16.76
C MET A 1 20.43 -1.69 -16.14
N THR A 2 19.87 -1.56 -14.93
CA THR A 2 19.10 -2.61 -14.27
C THR A 2 17.81 -2.81 -15.07
N ARG A 3 17.52 -4.04 -15.48
CA ARG A 3 16.30 -4.39 -16.21
C ARG A 3 15.32 -5.03 -15.24
N MET A 4 14.09 -4.53 -15.21
CA MET A 4 13.01 -5.09 -14.41
C MET A 4 12.80 -6.60 -14.67
N ASN A 5 12.73 -7.36 -13.59
CA ASN A 5 12.46 -8.80 -13.56
C ASN A 5 10.96 -9.11 -13.63
N TRP A 6 10.37 -8.85 -14.79
CA TRP A 6 8.96 -9.15 -15.06
C TRP A 6 8.65 -10.64 -15.02
N LYS A 7 7.58 -11.01 -14.31
CA LYS A 7 6.99 -12.35 -14.43
C LYS A 7 6.04 -12.43 -15.61
N LYS A 8 5.86 -13.64 -16.15
CA LYS A 8 5.06 -13.87 -17.36
C LYS A 8 3.58 -13.70 -17.11
N ASN A 9 3.13 -13.99 -15.89
CA ASN A 9 1.74 -13.92 -15.49
C ASN A 9 1.62 -13.84 -13.96
N LEU A 10 0.39 -13.58 -13.49
CA LEU A 10 0.08 -13.49 -12.07
C LEU A 10 0.39 -14.79 -11.30
N ALA A 11 0.19 -15.97 -11.89
CA ALA A 11 0.44 -17.23 -11.19
C ALA A 11 1.93 -17.41 -10.86
N GLU A 12 2.83 -17.04 -11.78
CA GLU A 12 4.28 -17.01 -11.52
C GLU A 12 4.64 -15.98 -10.44
N ALA A 13 4.01 -14.80 -10.47
CA ALA A 13 4.24 -13.78 -9.45
C ALA A 13 3.78 -14.22 -8.06
N ILE A 14 2.61 -14.83 -7.96
CA ILE A 14 2.10 -15.44 -6.71
C ILE A 14 3.06 -16.53 -6.22
N SER A 15 3.49 -17.42 -7.10
CA SER A 15 4.39 -18.51 -6.73
C SER A 15 5.74 -18.02 -6.22
N GLU A 16 6.26 -16.89 -6.73
CA GLU A 16 7.50 -16.29 -6.23
C GLU A 16 7.31 -15.48 -4.95
N ALA A 17 6.15 -14.83 -4.78
CA ALA A 17 5.81 -14.08 -3.57
C ALA A 17 5.53 -14.99 -2.36
N ALA A 18 5.13 -16.23 -2.61
CA ALA A 18 4.65 -17.17 -1.59
C ALA A 18 5.61 -17.31 -0.39
N GLY A 19 5.08 -17.09 0.81
CA GLY A 19 5.82 -17.21 2.07
C GLY A 19 6.81 -16.07 2.36
N GLY A 20 6.83 -15.03 1.52
CA GLY A 20 7.67 -13.84 1.69
C GLY A 20 6.88 -12.58 2.06
N THR A 21 7.58 -11.44 2.10
CA THR A 21 6.98 -10.11 2.32
C THR A 21 6.56 -9.42 1.03
N ARG A 22 7.11 -9.83 -0.12
CA ARG A 22 6.76 -9.29 -1.44
C ARG A 22 5.34 -9.66 -1.83
N LEU A 23 4.66 -8.79 -2.56
CA LEU A 23 3.32 -9.03 -3.09
C LEU A 23 3.31 -8.92 -4.63
N PRO A 24 2.46 -9.68 -5.35
CA PRO A 24 2.31 -9.47 -6.78
C PRO A 24 1.86 -8.03 -7.11
N LEU A 25 2.54 -7.40 -8.07
CA LEU A 25 2.17 -6.09 -8.60
C LEU A 25 1.82 -6.23 -10.08
N LEU A 26 0.56 -6.00 -10.41
CA LEU A 26 0.09 -5.96 -11.78
C LEU A 26 0.20 -4.53 -12.32
N VAL A 27 0.94 -4.37 -13.41
CA VAL A 27 1.14 -3.08 -14.07
C VAL A 27 0.41 -3.11 -15.42
N PHE A 28 -0.75 -2.47 -15.45
CA PHE A 28 -1.60 -2.38 -16.63
C PHE A 28 -1.24 -1.16 -17.47
N THR A 29 -0.93 -1.38 -18.74
CA THR A 29 -0.53 -0.34 -19.69
C THR A 29 -1.25 -0.52 -21.03
N SER A 30 -1.28 0.54 -21.83
CA SER A 30 -1.73 0.49 -23.22
C SER A 30 -0.72 1.19 -24.12
N PRO A 31 -0.38 0.64 -25.30
CA PRO A 31 0.55 1.29 -26.23
C PRO A 31 0.05 2.66 -26.72
N GLY A 32 -1.27 2.85 -26.80
CA GLY A 32 -1.89 4.11 -27.24
C GLY A 32 -2.08 5.15 -26.14
N CYS A 33 -1.64 4.90 -24.90
CA CYS A 33 -1.79 5.82 -23.79
C CYS A 33 -0.46 6.53 -23.48
N GLU A 34 -0.47 7.87 -23.54
CA GLU A 34 0.72 8.69 -23.24
C GLU A 34 1.24 8.47 -21.82
N GLY A 35 0.35 8.40 -20.83
CA GLY A 35 0.73 8.11 -19.44
C GLY A 35 1.40 6.74 -19.30
N SER A 36 0.93 5.73 -20.04
CA SER A 36 1.55 4.41 -20.06
C SER A 36 2.96 4.47 -20.65
N GLN A 37 3.13 5.20 -21.75
CA GLN A 37 4.45 5.39 -22.38
C GLN A 37 5.42 6.10 -21.45
N LYS A 38 4.98 7.18 -20.78
CA LYS A 38 5.82 7.89 -19.79
C LYS A 38 6.24 6.98 -18.65
N VAL A 39 5.32 6.23 -18.03
CA VAL A 39 5.68 5.26 -16.97
C VAL A 39 6.69 4.24 -17.48
N LEU A 40 6.47 3.64 -18.65
CA LEU A 40 7.36 2.63 -19.22
C LEU A 40 8.77 3.16 -19.53
N GLN A 41 8.90 4.45 -19.88
CA GLN A 41 10.15 5.05 -20.34
C GLN A 41 10.93 5.77 -19.24
N GLU A 42 10.23 6.34 -18.25
CA GLU A 42 10.83 7.21 -17.22
C GLU A 42 10.85 6.55 -15.84
N VAL A 43 9.84 5.75 -15.49
CA VAL A 43 9.69 5.17 -14.13
C VAL A 43 10.17 3.72 -14.10
N LEU A 44 9.72 2.89 -15.03
CA LEU A 44 10.05 1.45 -15.06
C LEU A 44 11.46 1.15 -15.61
N THR A 45 12.23 2.20 -15.89
CA THR A 45 13.64 2.18 -16.30
C THR A 45 14.55 2.92 -15.32
N ASP A 46 14.00 3.71 -14.39
CA ASP A 46 14.75 4.39 -13.34
C ASP A 46 15.28 3.36 -12.33
N GLU A 47 16.58 3.43 -12.03
CA GLU A 47 17.24 2.40 -11.23
C GLU A 47 16.72 2.34 -9.79
N LYS A 48 16.28 3.47 -9.21
CA LYS A 48 15.70 3.49 -7.87
C LYS A 48 14.30 2.91 -7.86
N CYS A 49 13.48 3.25 -8.85
CA CYS A 49 12.13 2.70 -9.00
C CYS A 49 12.17 1.19 -9.26
N VAL A 50 13.05 0.72 -10.16
CA VAL A 50 13.22 -0.72 -10.42
C VAL A 50 13.64 -1.46 -9.15
N ALA A 51 14.62 -0.92 -8.41
CA ALA A 51 15.07 -1.53 -7.16
C ALA A 51 13.94 -1.56 -6.10
N ALA A 52 13.15 -0.50 -5.97
CA ALA A 52 12.02 -0.45 -5.05
C ALA A 52 10.92 -1.45 -5.44
N ILE A 53 10.53 -1.49 -6.72
CA ILE A 53 9.53 -2.44 -7.24
C ILE A 53 9.96 -3.87 -6.98
N GLU A 54 11.22 -4.22 -7.30
CA GLU A 54 11.71 -5.58 -7.08
C GLU A 54 11.89 -5.93 -5.60
N ARG A 55 12.20 -4.96 -4.74
CA ARG A 55 12.30 -5.18 -3.30
C ARG A 55 10.94 -5.45 -2.67
N GLU A 56 9.92 -4.67 -3.03
CA GLU A 56 8.61 -4.73 -2.38
C GLU A 56 7.59 -5.64 -3.06
N THR A 57 7.76 -5.90 -4.35
CA THR A 57 6.74 -6.56 -5.16
C THR A 57 7.31 -7.56 -6.16
N VAL A 58 6.45 -8.41 -6.69
CA VAL A 58 6.75 -9.29 -7.82
C VAL A 58 5.98 -8.79 -9.06
N PRO A 59 6.64 -8.04 -9.97
CA PRO A 59 5.92 -7.29 -11.00
C PRO A 59 5.52 -8.14 -12.21
N VAL A 60 4.33 -7.88 -12.74
CA VAL A 60 3.76 -8.45 -13.97
C VAL A 60 3.32 -7.32 -14.89
N SER A 61 3.80 -7.29 -16.12
CA SER A 61 3.38 -6.31 -17.12
C SER A 61 2.19 -6.84 -17.89
N ILE A 62 1.10 -6.06 -17.95
CA ILE A 62 -0.13 -6.40 -18.67
C ILE A 62 -0.41 -5.30 -19.69
N ASP A 63 -0.48 -5.67 -20.96
CA ASP A 63 -0.95 -4.81 -22.04
C ASP A 63 -2.45 -5.04 -22.22
N ILE A 64 -3.27 -4.07 -21.85
CA ILE A 64 -4.73 -4.21 -21.85
C ILE A 64 -5.32 -4.44 -23.25
N THR A 65 -4.56 -4.14 -24.31
CA THR A 65 -4.98 -4.40 -25.70
C THR A 65 -4.75 -5.86 -26.11
N LYS A 66 -3.87 -6.58 -25.40
CA LYS A 66 -3.57 -8.00 -25.62
C LYS A 66 -4.31 -8.91 -24.64
N ASP A 67 -4.50 -8.45 -23.41
CA ASP A 67 -5.11 -9.21 -22.33
C ASP A 67 -6.31 -8.46 -21.74
N THR A 68 -7.40 -8.44 -22.52
CA THR A 68 -8.64 -7.77 -22.16
C THR A 68 -9.36 -8.46 -21.01
N GLU A 69 -9.20 -9.79 -20.86
CA GLU A 69 -9.79 -10.56 -19.78
C GLU A 69 -9.21 -10.13 -18.43
N MET A 70 -7.88 -9.98 -18.35
CA MET A 70 -7.22 -9.51 -17.13
C MET A 70 -7.61 -8.07 -16.80
N ALA A 71 -7.71 -7.19 -17.80
CA ALA A 71 -8.19 -5.83 -17.60
C ALA A 71 -9.63 -5.80 -17.04
N MET A 72 -10.53 -6.62 -17.58
CA MET A 72 -11.90 -6.76 -17.08
C MET A 72 -11.95 -7.35 -15.65
N LYS A 73 -11.15 -8.39 -15.37
CA LYS A 73 -11.06 -9.03 -14.06
C LYS A 73 -10.76 -8.01 -12.96
N TYR A 74 -9.80 -7.12 -13.20
CA TYR A 74 -9.39 -6.10 -12.23
C TYR A 74 -10.14 -4.77 -12.35
N ARG A 75 -11.07 -4.67 -13.32
CA ARG A 75 -11.85 -3.47 -13.64
C ARG A 75 -10.94 -2.28 -13.93
N VAL A 76 -10.03 -2.46 -14.88
CA VAL A 76 -9.09 -1.44 -15.32
C VAL A 76 -9.71 -0.62 -16.43
N ASP A 77 -10.22 0.56 -16.06
CA ASP A 77 -10.85 1.50 -17.00
C ASP A 77 -9.91 2.64 -17.42
N TRP A 78 -8.80 2.82 -16.71
CA TRP A 78 -7.78 3.84 -16.97
C TRP A 78 -6.38 3.21 -17.05
N THR A 79 -5.46 3.81 -17.81
CA THR A 79 -4.06 3.37 -17.86
C THR A 79 -3.11 4.58 -17.77
N PRO A 80 -1.91 4.42 -17.17
CA PRO A 80 -1.42 3.21 -16.51
C PRO A 80 -2.17 2.98 -15.19
N SER A 81 -2.32 1.72 -14.80
CA SER A 81 -2.94 1.33 -13.53
C SER A 81 -2.11 0.26 -12.86
N PHE A 82 -2.03 0.31 -11.54
CA PHE A 82 -1.19 -0.54 -10.73
C PHE A 82 -2.05 -1.20 -9.67
N VAL A 83 -1.95 -2.52 -9.55
CA VAL A 83 -2.76 -3.29 -8.61
C VAL A 83 -1.86 -4.22 -7.82
N VAL A 84 -1.85 -4.06 -6.50
CA VAL A 84 -1.20 -4.98 -5.58
C VAL A 84 -2.20 -6.08 -5.22
N CYS A 85 -1.78 -7.34 -5.31
CA CYS A 85 -2.63 -8.49 -5.02
C CYS A 85 -2.17 -9.29 -3.80
N ASP A 86 -3.09 -10.05 -3.20
CA ASP A 86 -2.77 -11.11 -2.24
C ASP A 86 -2.29 -12.41 -2.94
N GLU A 87 -2.07 -13.46 -2.14
CA GLU A 87 -1.59 -14.78 -2.61
C GLU A 87 -2.65 -15.54 -3.42
N GLU A 88 -3.91 -15.17 -3.30
CA GLU A 88 -5.02 -15.69 -4.09
C GLU A 88 -5.27 -14.88 -5.37
N GLY A 89 -4.56 -13.76 -5.54
CA GLY A 89 -4.69 -12.85 -6.66
C GLY A 89 -5.85 -11.87 -6.55
N ASN A 90 -6.44 -11.67 -5.37
CA ASN A 90 -7.41 -10.60 -5.15
C ASN A 90 -6.69 -9.26 -5.05
N ALA A 91 -7.31 -8.20 -5.57
CA ALA A 91 -6.76 -6.85 -5.43
C ALA A 91 -6.87 -6.37 -3.98
N LEU A 92 -5.76 -5.96 -3.39
CA LEU A 92 -5.70 -5.34 -2.07
C LEU A 92 -5.68 -3.82 -2.18
N GLU A 93 -4.80 -3.29 -3.04
CA GLU A 93 -4.61 -1.86 -3.24
C GLU A 93 -4.39 -1.53 -4.71
N ARG A 94 -4.70 -0.28 -5.08
CA ARG A 94 -4.48 0.21 -6.44
C ARG A 94 -4.22 1.70 -6.49
N TRP A 95 -3.49 2.11 -7.52
CA TRP A 95 -3.42 3.50 -7.93
C TRP A 95 -3.41 3.60 -9.46
N GLU A 96 -3.82 4.76 -9.97
CA GLU A 96 -4.02 4.99 -11.39
C GLU A 96 -3.30 6.26 -11.83
N GLY A 97 -2.86 6.28 -13.08
CA GLY A 97 -2.19 7.43 -13.68
C GLY A 97 -0.67 7.42 -13.54
N TYR A 98 -0.06 8.39 -14.21
CA TYR A 98 1.38 8.62 -14.16
C TYR A 98 1.76 9.34 -12.87
N LEU A 99 2.85 8.87 -12.24
CA LEU A 99 3.58 9.58 -11.19
C LEU A 99 5.05 9.64 -11.61
N PRO A 100 5.75 10.77 -11.41
CA PRO A 100 7.19 10.82 -11.57
C PRO A 100 7.89 9.94 -10.52
N ALA A 101 9.15 9.58 -10.75
CA ALA A 101 9.91 8.66 -9.90
C ALA A 101 9.92 9.06 -8.41
N GLU A 102 9.97 10.36 -8.11
CA GLU A 102 9.98 10.89 -6.74
C GLU A 102 8.67 10.64 -5.97
N ASP A 103 7.54 10.62 -6.67
CA ASP A 103 6.22 10.34 -6.12
C ASP A 103 5.85 8.85 -6.22
N PHE A 104 6.43 8.15 -7.20
CA PHE A 104 6.13 6.75 -7.45
C PHE A 104 6.58 5.83 -6.31
N ILE A 105 7.78 6.05 -5.77
CA ILE A 105 8.32 5.23 -4.67
C ILE A 105 7.46 5.34 -3.40
N PRO A 106 7.15 6.54 -2.86
CA PRO A 106 6.28 6.63 -1.70
C PRO A 106 4.86 6.12 -1.97
N GLN A 107 4.34 6.25 -3.20
CA GLN A 107 3.05 5.64 -3.58
C GLN A 107 3.12 4.10 -3.53
N LEU A 108 4.20 3.50 -4.05
CA LEU A 108 4.42 2.05 -4.01
C LEU A 108 4.50 1.54 -2.57
N LEU A 109 5.30 2.21 -1.73
CA LEU A 109 5.43 1.89 -0.31
C LEU A 109 4.09 2.01 0.41
N LEU A 110 3.32 3.07 0.12
CA LEU A 110 2.01 3.27 0.74
C LEU A 110 1.07 2.13 0.37
N SER A 111 0.94 1.81 -0.92
CA SER A 111 0.09 0.71 -1.37
C SER A 111 0.56 -0.65 -0.82
N LYS A 112 1.87 -0.86 -0.64
CA LYS A 112 2.40 -2.07 -0.01
C LYS A 112 2.07 -2.15 1.48
N GLY A 113 2.23 -1.05 2.21
CA GLY A 113 1.92 -0.95 3.63
C GLY A 113 0.43 -1.14 3.91
N LEU A 114 -0.43 -0.50 3.12
CA LEU A 114 -1.88 -0.68 3.18
C LEU A 114 -2.29 -2.12 2.85
N SER A 115 -1.68 -2.73 1.83
CA SER A 115 -1.90 -4.15 1.51
C SER A 115 -1.53 -5.06 2.69
N ALA A 116 -0.37 -4.82 3.32
CA ALA A 116 0.04 -5.56 4.52
C ALA A 116 -0.93 -5.33 5.68
N PHE A 117 -1.43 -4.11 5.87
CA PHE A 117 -2.44 -3.78 6.88
C PHE A 117 -3.75 -4.55 6.66
N HIS A 118 -4.25 -4.64 5.43
CA HIS A 118 -5.45 -5.42 5.08
C HIS A 118 -5.25 -6.91 5.36
N MET A 119 -4.05 -7.42 5.14
CA MET A 119 -3.65 -8.80 5.47
C MET A 119 -3.35 -9.01 6.96
N GLN A 120 -3.52 -8.00 7.82
CA GLN A 120 -3.18 -8.02 9.25
C GLN A 120 -1.69 -8.26 9.56
N ARG A 121 -0.82 -8.00 8.59
CA ARG A 121 0.64 -8.07 8.69
C ARG A 121 1.16 -6.73 9.18
N PHE A 122 0.75 -6.37 10.39
CA PHE A 122 0.90 -5.00 10.91
C PHE A 122 2.35 -4.60 11.14
N ASP A 123 3.23 -5.53 11.51
CA ASP A 123 4.67 -5.27 11.66
C ASP A 123 5.31 -4.91 10.32
N GLU A 124 4.86 -5.54 9.24
CA GLU A 124 5.30 -5.19 7.89
C GLU A 124 4.72 -3.86 7.45
N ALA A 125 3.44 -3.63 7.73
CA ALA A 125 2.79 -2.36 7.42
C ALA A 125 3.51 -1.18 8.09
N GLU A 126 3.88 -1.29 9.37
CA GLU A 126 4.68 -0.27 10.07
C GLU A 126 5.98 0.03 9.32
N ARG A 127 6.75 -0.99 8.90
CA ARG A 127 8.01 -0.79 8.18
C ARG A 127 7.82 0.03 6.91
N GLU A 128 6.80 -0.27 6.10
CA GLU A 128 6.56 0.47 4.86
C GLU A 128 6.18 1.93 5.13
N PHE A 129 5.36 2.19 6.14
CA PHE A 129 4.97 3.56 6.51
C PHE A 129 6.13 4.36 7.10
N GLU A 130 6.99 3.73 7.93
CA GLU A 130 8.21 4.35 8.46
C GLU A 130 9.14 4.80 7.34
N MET A 131 9.33 3.96 6.31
CA MET A 131 10.14 4.33 5.15
C MET A 131 9.60 5.57 4.42
N ILE A 132 8.29 5.76 4.34
CA ILE A 132 7.72 6.98 3.72
C ILE A 132 8.02 8.21 4.60
N VAL A 133 7.81 8.10 5.91
CA VAL A 133 8.00 9.21 6.85
C VAL A 133 9.48 9.62 6.93
N ASP A 134 10.38 8.63 6.98
CA ASP A 134 11.81 8.87 7.20
C ASP A 134 12.55 9.19 5.90
N ASP A 135 12.31 8.44 4.82
CA ASP A 135 13.07 8.57 3.57
C ASP A 135 12.39 9.49 2.54
N HIS A 136 11.07 9.73 2.68
CA HIS A 136 10.28 10.58 1.78
C HIS A 136 9.49 11.69 2.49
N PRO A 137 10.10 12.49 3.40
CA PRO A 137 9.39 13.45 4.24
C PRO A 137 8.72 14.61 3.47
N ALA A 138 9.07 14.82 2.21
CA ALA A 138 8.45 15.82 1.35
C ALA A 138 7.19 15.31 0.60
N SER A 139 6.90 14.01 0.66
CA SER A 139 5.78 13.41 -0.05
C SER A 139 4.43 13.88 0.52
N GLU A 140 3.47 14.12 -0.36
CA GLU A 140 2.08 14.41 0.03
C GLU A 140 1.40 13.24 0.77
N LEU A 141 2.00 12.03 0.71
CA LEU A 141 1.52 10.82 1.36
C LEU A 141 1.96 10.68 2.82
N VAL A 142 2.87 11.51 3.31
CA VAL A 142 3.35 11.48 4.71
C VAL A 142 2.19 11.49 5.72
N PRO A 143 1.17 12.36 5.61
CA PRO A 143 0.08 12.37 6.57
C PRO A 143 -0.74 11.07 6.60
N GLU A 144 -0.81 10.37 5.47
CA GLU A 144 -1.46 9.07 5.35
C GLU A 144 -0.63 7.98 6.00
N ALA A 145 0.65 7.94 5.68
CA ALA A 145 1.60 6.99 6.25
C ALA A 145 1.67 7.11 7.77
N GLU A 146 1.79 8.33 8.31
CA GLU A 146 1.76 8.58 9.75
C GLU A 146 0.46 8.05 10.39
N TYR A 147 -0.70 8.35 9.80
CA TYR A 147 -1.99 7.85 10.31
C TYR A 147 -2.01 6.33 10.41
N TYR A 148 -1.59 5.63 9.33
CA TYR A 148 -1.60 4.17 9.32
C TYR A 148 -0.47 3.56 10.15
N LEU A 149 0.65 4.25 10.37
CA LEU A 149 1.66 3.87 11.34
C LEU A 149 1.05 3.78 12.75
N GLY A 150 0.33 4.82 13.17
CA GLY A 150 -0.37 4.82 14.45
C GLY A 150 -1.44 3.72 14.53
N ALA A 151 -2.19 3.52 13.43
CA ALA A 151 -3.21 2.48 13.37
C ALA A 151 -2.62 1.06 13.44
N ALA A 152 -1.51 0.81 12.75
CA ALA A 152 -0.82 -0.48 12.75
C ALA A 152 -0.24 -0.79 14.12
N ALA A 153 0.41 0.18 14.76
CA ALA A 153 0.89 0.09 16.14
C ALA A 153 -0.23 -0.31 17.13
N PHE A 154 -1.38 0.35 17.02
CA PHE A 154 -2.54 0.03 17.84
C PHE A 154 -3.05 -1.39 17.57
N LYS A 155 -3.05 -1.86 16.32
CA LYS A 155 -3.46 -3.22 15.97
C LYS A 155 -2.50 -4.29 16.49
N LEU A 156 -1.20 -3.99 16.55
CA LEU A 156 -0.17 -4.87 17.12
C LEU A 156 -0.26 -4.99 18.64
N THR A 157 -0.42 -3.86 19.33
CA THR A 157 -0.21 -3.77 20.78
C THR A 157 -1.51 -3.65 21.58
N GLY A 158 -2.57 -3.14 20.96
CA GLY A 158 -3.80 -2.71 21.65
C GLY A 158 -3.66 -1.40 22.43
N GLU A 159 -2.49 -0.76 22.36
CA GLU A 159 -2.15 0.49 23.06
C GLU A 159 -2.38 1.69 22.15
N THR A 160 -2.94 2.76 22.72
CA THR A 160 -3.33 3.95 21.97
C THR A 160 -2.24 5.01 21.92
N ASP A 161 -1.14 4.85 22.65
CA ASP A 161 -0.15 5.92 22.87
C ASP A 161 0.51 6.36 21.56
N LYS A 162 0.98 5.41 20.73
CA LYS A 162 1.58 5.72 19.41
C LYS A 162 0.55 6.36 18.47
N LEU A 163 -0.69 5.87 18.45
CA LEU A 163 -1.76 6.46 17.64
C LEU A 163 -2.10 7.89 18.07
N SER A 164 -2.24 8.14 19.38
CA SER A 164 -2.53 9.47 19.92
C SER A 164 -1.40 10.45 19.66
N GLU A 165 -0.14 10.02 19.77
CA GLU A 165 1.03 10.83 19.46
C GLU A 165 1.05 11.20 17.97
N VAL A 166 0.87 10.23 17.07
CA VAL A 166 0.73 10.45 15.62
C VAL A 166 -0.38 11.47 15.33
N CYS A 167 -1.58 11.27 15.88
CA CYS A 167 -2.69 12.19 15.63
C CYS A 167 -2.39 13.60 16.12
N ARG A 168 -1.67 13.74 17.24
CA ARG A 168 -1.24 15.04 17.76
C ARG A 168 -0.23 15.70 16.82
N GLN A 169 0.72 14.93 16.27
CA GLN A 169 1.68 15.44 15.28
C GLN A 169 0.97 15.91 14.01
N LEU A 170 0.08 15.08 13.43
CA LEU A 170 -0.72 15.43 12.26
C LEU A 170 -1.49 16.76 12.40
N VAL A 171 -2.05 17.04 13.58
CA VAL A 171 -2.73 18.32 13.87
C VAL A 171 -1.77 19.51 13.81
N MET A 172 -0.51 19.32 14.21
CA MET A 172 0.51 20.36 14.25
C MET A 172 1.20 20.56 12.90
N THR A 173 1.50 19.48 12.18
CA THR A 173 2.32 19.49 10.96
C THR A 173 1.48 19.53 9.68
N HIS A 174 0.30 18.91 9.68
CA HIS A 174 -0.54 18.74 8.50
C HIS A 174 -2.03 19.07 8.77
N PRO A 175 -2.37 20.25 9.33
CA PRO A 175 -3.73 20.55 9.80
C PRO A 175 -4.82 20.43 8.73
N GLU A 176 -4.49 20.68 7.45
CA GLU A 176 -5.44 20.63 6.34
C GLU A 176 -5.64 19.22 5.75
N SER A 177 -4.80 18.24 6.13
CA SER A 177 -4.86 16.89 5.59
C SER A 177 -6.19 16.19 5.92
N PRO A 178 -6.79 15.44 4.97
CA PRO A 178 -7.92 14.55 5.25
C PRO A 178 -7.61 13.55 6.38
N TRP A 179 -6.35 13.14 6.52
CA TRP A 179 -5.90 12.20 7.55
C TRP A 179 -5.91 12.82 8.94
N THR A 180 -5.58 14.10 9.06
CA THR A 180 -5.73 14.87 10.30
C THR A 180 -7.19 14.94 10.74
N LYS A 181 -8.12 15.14 9.79
CA LYS A 181 -9.57 15.13 10.10
C LYS A 181 -10.01 13.76 10.64
N ARG A 182 -9.54 12.67 10.04
CA ARG A 182 -9.83 11.27 10.48
C ARG A 182 -9.23 10.96 11.85
N CYS A 183 -8.00 11.38 12.10
CA CYS A 183 -7.28 11.15 13.37
C CYS A 183 -7.73 12.09 14.51
N SER A 184 -8.46 13.17 14.18
CA SER A 184 -8.73 14.28 15.11
C SER A 184 -9.40 13.85 16.43
N ILE A 185 -10.14 12.74 16.42
CA ILE A 185 -10.78 12.17 17.60
C ILE A 185 -9.81 11.50 18.58
N TRP A 186 -8.58 11.17 18.18
CA TRP A 186 -7.58 10.51 19.03
C TRP A 186 -6.40 11.43 19.40
N GLY A 187 -6.32 12.62 18.81
CA GLY A 187 -5.23 13.59 19.02
C GLY A 187 -5.50 14.69 20.06
N ARG A 188 -6.70 14.77 20.68
CA ARG A 188 -7.10 15.96 21.46
C ARG A 188 -7.34 15.82 22.98
N ASN A 189 -7.22 14.64 23.63
CA ASN A 189 -7.16 14.44 25.11
C ASN A 189 -7.24 12.95 25.56
N ALA A 190 -6.81 12.62 26.79
CA ALA A 190 -6.61 11.24 27.28
C ALA A 190 -7.87 10.36 27.58
N ASN A 191 -9.10 10.83 27.33
CA ASN A 191 -10.34 10.12 27.71
C ASN A 191 -11.14 9.66 26.48
N TYR A 192 -10.54 8.85 25.61
CA TYR A 192 -11.22 8.34 24.40
C TYR A 192 -11.63 6.88 24.50
N LEU A 193 -12.75 6.58 23.83
CA LEU A 193 -13.13 5.22 23.48
C LEU A 193 -12.06 4.66 22.52
N LYS A 194 -11.56 3.46 22.81
CA LYS A 194 -10.52 2.81 21.99
C LYS A 194 -10.98 2.71 20.52
N PRO A 195 -10.07 2.89 19.54
CA PRO A 195 -10.40 2.67 18.13
C PRO A 195 -10.99 1.27 17.92
N PHE A 196 -11.87 1.14 16.93
CA PHE A 196 -12.53 -0.13 16.63
C PHE A 196 -11.48 -1.22 16.30
N VAL A 197 -11.41 -2.23 17.15
CA VAL A 197 -10.72 -3.48 16.88
C VAL A 197 -11.66 -4.29 15.99
N GLY A 198 -11.18 -4.75 14.84
CA GLY A 198 -12.03 -5.40 13.83
C GLY A 198 -12.67 -6.69 14.34
N TYR A 199 -13.54 -7.29 13.53
CA TYR A 199 -14.05 -8.64 13.81
C TYR A 199 -12.88 -9.62 13.81
N ASN A 200 -12.58 -10.19 14.98
CA ASN A 200 -11.75 -11.40 15.07
C ASN A 200 -12.44 -12.47 14.21
N GLY A 201 -11.82 -12.86 13.10
CA GLY A 201 -12.25 -14.02 12.33
C GLY A 201 -12.41 -15.21 13.28
N GLY A 202 -13.63 -15.76 13.34
CA GLY A 202 -14.11 -16.55 14.46
C GLY A 202 -13.20 -17.71 14.89
N GLY A 203 -12.96 -17.78 16.19
CA GLY A 203 -12.50 -18.97 16.91
C GLY A 203 -13.34 -19.14 18.17
N SER A 204 -14.23 -20.12 18.16
CA SER A 204 -15.04 -20.56 19.29
C SER A 204 -14.16 -21.16 20.39
N ALA A 205 -14.27 -20.62 21.61
CA ALA A 205 -14.10 -21.29 22.91
C ALA A 205 -14.37 -20.20 23.98
N GLY A 206 -15.25 -20.32 24.96
CA GLY A 206 -16.12 -21.40 25.41
C GLY A 206 -17.00 -20.79 26.52
N SER A 207 -18.09 -21.49 26.80
CA SER A 207 -19.09 -21.29 27.84
C SER A 207 -18.61 -20.82 29.24
N GLY A 208 -19.45 -20.00 29.87
CA GLY A 208 -19.60 -19.82 31.33
C GLY A 208 -20.18 -18.44 31.62
N ALA A 209 -21.47 -18.24 31.91
CA ALA A 209 -22.08 -18.44 33.24
C ALA A 209 -21.03 -18.15 34.34
N TYR A 210 -21.09 -17.03 35.07
CA TYR A 210 -22.19 -16.47 35.86
C TYR A 210 -22.11 -14.94 35.93
#